data_AF-A0A519RK85-F1
#
_entry.id   AF-A0A519RK85-F1
#
_cell.length_a   1.000
_cell.length_b   1.000
_cell.length_c   1.000
_cell.angle_alpha   90.00
_cell.angle_beta   90.00
_cell.angle_gamma   90.00
#
_symmetry.space_group_name_H-M   'P 1'
#
loop_
_entity.id
_entity.type
_entity.pdbx_description
1 polymer ?
#
loop_
_entity_poly.entity_id
_entity_poly.type
_entity_poly.pdbx_seq_one_letter_code
_entity_poly.pdbx_strand_id
1 'polypeptide(L)'
;MRLLLLLSFFVLSCSGNSIPKDVFAPQKMTAVLYDIVLADEWVDFIRMHDSTYMNFSKRAAIYDSVFQLHEINKEQYRNSMAYYQSHPDLLKEVLDSVKSKTDTTYERPLKKVKIKEI
;
A
#
# COMPACT_ATOMS: atom_id res chain seq x y z
N MET A 1 24.10 15.08 -35.22
CA MET A 1 23.40 15.39 -33.94
C MET A 1 22.02 15.93 -34.24
N ARG A 2 21.01 15.06 -34.31
CA ARG A 2 19.59 15.40 -34.52
C ARG A 2 18.76 14.15 -34.26
N LEU A 3 18.63 13.76 -33.00
CA LEU A 3 17.57 12.83 -32.58
C LEU A 3 17.33 13.00 -31.07
N LEU A 4 16.87 14.20 -30.72
CA LEU A 4 16.31 14.53 -29.42
C LEU A 4 14.81 14.70 -29.68
N LEU A 5 14.02 13.66 -29.40
CA LEU A 5 12.61 13.70 -29.00
C LEU A 5 12.09 12.25 -28.93
N LEU A 6 12.51 11.49 -27.92
CA LEU A 6 11.70 10.36 -27.44
C LEU A 6 10.65 10.95 -26.50
N LEU A 7 9.63 11.47 -27.17
CA LEU A 7 8.44 12.09 -26.62
C LEU A 7 7.66 11.05 -25.82
N SER A 8 7.58 11.31 -24.51
CA SER A 8 6.45 11.08 -23.64
C SER A 8 5.38 10.13 -24.17
N PHE A 9 5.45 8.87 -23.75
CA PHE A 9 4.30 7.97 -23.70
C PHE A 9 4.07 7.55 -22.25
N PHE A 10 3.72 8.53 -21.41
CA PHE A 10 3.04 8.23 -20.16
C PHE A 10 1.54 8.24 -20.45
N VAL A 11 1.03 7.11 -20.97
CA VAL A 11 -0.40 6.84 -21.04
C VAL A 11 -0.90 6.56 -19.64
N LEU A 12 -1.28 7.61 -18.92
CA LEU A 12 -2.19 7.52 -17.78
C LEU A 12 -3.57 7.16 -18.34
N SER A 13 -3.87 5.85 -18.41
CA SER A 13 -5.23 5.37 -18.65
C SER A 13 -6.11 5.82 -17.49
N CYS A 14 -7.03 6.75 -17.76
CA CYS A 14 -7.94 7.31 -16.76
C CYS A 14 -9.29 6.59 -16.86
N SER A 15 -9.49 5.53 -16.08
CA SER A 15 -10.81 4.93 -15.89
C SER A 15 -11.63 5.76 -14.91
N GLY A 16 -12.30 6.79 -15.43
CA GLY A 16 -13.75 6.98 -15.26
C GLY A 16 -14.37 7.14 -13.88
N ASN A 17 -13.65 7.54 -12.83
CA ASN A 17 -14.24 8.10 -11.60
C ASN A 17 -13.37 9.28 -11.14
N SER A 18 -13.90 10.51 -11.20
CA SER A 18 -13.15 11.69 -10.79
C SER A 18 -13.01 11.71 -9.27
N ILE A 19 -11.95 11.09 -8.77
CA ILE A 19 -11.60 11.13 -7.35
C ILE A 19 -11.26 12.59 -6.96
N PRO A 20 -11.76 13.10 -5.82
CA PRO A 20 -11.42 14.43 -5.33
C PRO A 20 -9.90 14.62 -5.20
N LYS A 21 -9.42 15.85 -5.43
CA LYS A 21 -7.97 16.15 -5.42
C LYS A 21 -7.30 15.91 -4.06
N ASP A 22 -8.06 15.95 -2.99
CA ASP A 22 -7.65 15.74 -1.60
C ASP A 22 -7.72 14.26 -1.17
N VAL A 23 -8.21 13.38 -2.05
CA VAL A 23 -8.27 11.94 -1.84
C VAL A 23 -7.16 11.24 -2.64
N PHE A 24 -6.49 10.27 -2.02
CA PHE A 24 -5.47 9.48 -2.69
C PHE A 24 -6.04 8.75 -3.91
N ALA A 25 -5.33 8.82 -5.03
CA ALA A 25 -5.61 7.98 -6.19
C ALA A 25 -5.48 6.48 -5.83
N PRO A 26 -6.14 5.55 -6.57
CA PRO A 26 -6.24 4.14 -6.18
C PRO A 26 -4.88 3.47 -6.06
N GLN A 27 -3.96 3.82 -6.94
CA GLN A 27 -2.59 3.32 -6.89
C GLN A 27 -1.83 3.77 -5.63
N LYS A 28 -1.99 5.04 -5.23
CA LYS A 28 -1.38 5.57 -3.99
C LYS A 28 -2.02 4.93 -2.76
N MET A 29 -3.35 4.83 -2.73
CA MET A 29 -4.07 4.17 -1.63
C MET A 29 -3.66 2.70 -1.51
N THR A 30 -3.53 1.98 -2.62
CA THR A 30 -3.05 0.58 -2.64
C THR A 30 -1.66 0.47 -2.02
N ALA A 31 -0.73 1.37 -2.37
CA ALA A 31 0.62 1.35 -1.84
C ALA A 31 0.65 1.61 -0.32
N VAL A 32 -0.09 2.63 0.14
CA VAL A 32 -0.19 2.99 1.56
C VAL A 32 -0.85 1.85 2.37
N LEU A 33 -2.00 1.35 1.89
CA LEU A 33 -2.78 0.33 2.59
C LEU A 33 -2.01 -1.00 2.68
N TYR A 34 -1.26 -1.35 1.64
CA TYR A 34 -0.38 -2.52 1.66
C TYR A 34 0.65 -2.43 2.81
N ASP A 35 1.32 -1.28 2.97
CA ASP A 35 2.32 -1.12 4.03
C ASP A 35 1.70 -1.02 5.43
N ILE A 36 0.47 -0.50 5.55
CA ILE A 36 -0.29 -0.55 6.81
C ILE A 36 -0.65 -1.98 7.19
N VAL A 37 -1.13 -2.80 6.26
CA VAL A 37 -1.45 -4.21 6.54
C VAL A 37 -0.19 -4.97 6.96
N LEU A 38 0.94 -4.75 6.28
CA LEU A 38 2.21 -5.34 6.64
C LEU A 38 2.69 -4.90 8.04
N ALA A 39 2.48 -3.62 8.39
CA ALA A 39 2.77 -3.10 9.72
C ALA A 39 1.90 -3.78 10.80
N ASP A 40 0.63 -4.01 10.54
CA ASP A 40 -0.26 -4.72 11.47
C ASP A 40 0.14 -6.18 11.67
N GLU A 41 0.48 -6.88 10.58
CA GLU A 41 1.00 -8.24 10.65
C GLU A 41 2.29 -8.31 11.47
N TRP A 42 3.20 -7.36 11.29
CA TRP A 42 4.44 -7.28 12.05
C TRP A 42 4.19 -7.09 13.56
N VAL A 43 3.28 -6.19 13.91
CA VAL A 43 2.91 -5.99 15.33
C VAL A 43 2.26 -7.23 15.91
N ASP A 44 1.35 -7.86 15.16
CA ASP A 44 0.71 -9.10 15.58
C ASP A 44 1.72 -10.22 15.79
N PHE A 45 2.69 -10.34 14.89
CA PHE A 45 3.80 -11.28 14.99
C PHE A 45 4.61 -11.05 16.27
N ILE A 46 5.06 -9.83 16.54
CA ILE A 46 5.83 -9.55 17.76
C ILE A 46 5.01 -9.85 19.01
N ARG A 47 3.73 -9.45 19.06
CA ARG A 47 2.85 -9.71 20.20
C ARG A 47 2.75 -11.20 20.51
N MET A 48 2.69 -12.07 19.50
CA MET A 48 2.64 -13.51 19.71
C MET A 48 3.90 -14.05 20.40
N HIS A 49 5.03 -13.36 20.27
CA HIS A 49 6.32 -13.74 20.87
C HIS A 49 6.69 -12.95 22.13
N ASP A 50 6.05 -11.79 22.36
CA ASP A 50 6.27 -10.92 23.51
C ASP A 50 4.93 -10.35 24.02
N SER A 51 4.41 -10.93 25.10
CA SER A 51 3.15 -10.49 25.71
C SER A 51 3.24 -9.14 26.43
N THR A 52 4.45 -8.63 26.69
CA THR A 52 4.67 -7.29 27.27
C THR A 52 4.63 -6.19 26.20
N TYR A 53 4.49 -6.57 24.93
CA TYR A 53 4.39 -5.65 23.81
C TYR A 53 3.06 -4.87 23.83
N MET A 54 3.11 -3.64 24.35
CA MET A 54 1.99 -2.68 24.34
C MET A 54 1.51 -2.39 22.91
N ASN A 55 0.36 -2.98 22.53
CA ASN A 55 -0.13 -2.98 21.14
C ASN A 55 -0.46 -1.59 20.60
N PHE A 56 -1.16 -0.75 21.37
CA PHE A 56 -1.75 0.48 20.82
C PHE A 56 -0.69 1.54 20.48
N SER A 57 0.21 1.86 21.41
CA SER A 57 1.24 2.89 21.20
C SER A 57 2.23 2.50 20.11
N LYS A 58 2.57 1.21 20.02
CA LYS A 58 3.52 0.72 19.02
C LYS A 58 2.93 0.62 17.62
N ARG A 59 1.64 0.24 17.47
CA ARG A 59 0.94 0.35 16.17
C ARG A 59 0.92 1.76 15.66
N ALA A 60 0.56 2.72 16.53
CA ALA A 60 0.53 4.13 16.16
C ALA A 60 1.91 4.60 15.66
N ALA A 61 2.99 4.27 16.37
CA ALA A 61 4.35 4.63 15.97
C ALA A 61 4.78 4.02 14.62
N ILE A 62 4.37 2.77 14.33
CA ILE A 62 4.69 2.13 13.06
C ILE A 62 3.86 2.75 11.92
N TYR A 63 2.59 3.07 12.16
CA TYR A 63 1.76 3.79 11.19
C TYR A 63 2.32 5.16 10.86
N ASP A 64 2.84 5.90 11.85
CA ASP A 64 3.53 7.18 11.62
C ASP A 64 4.75 6.99 10.70
N SER A 65 5.47 5.88 10.85
CA SER A 65 6.59 5.52 9.97
C SER A 65 6.13 5.21 8.55
N VAL A 66 5.00 4.52 8.38
CA VAL A 66 4.36 4.29 7.07
C VAL A 66 3.94 5.61 6.44
N PHE A 67 3.35 6.52 7.20
CA PHE A 67 2.95 7.83 6.69
C PHE A 67 4.15 8.65 6.21
N GLN A 68 5.26 8.63 6.96
CA GLN A 68 6.51 9.26 6.54
C GLN A 68 7.06 8.63 5.24
N LEU A 69 7.08 7.30 5.15
CA LEU A 69 7.53 6.57 3.95
C LEU A 69 6.74 6.97 2.70
N HIS A 70 5.44 7.23 2.88
CA HIS A 70 4.55 7.63 1.80
C HIS A 70 4.43 9.15 1.62
N GLU A 71 5.17 9.96 2.38
CA GLU A 71 5.09 11.43 2.35
C GLU A 71 3.67 11.96 2.57
N ILE A 72 2.94 11.33 3.49
CA ILE A 72 1.57 11.71 3.86
C ILE A 72 1.48 11.96 5.36
N ASN A 73 0.39 12.59 5.78
CA ASN A 73 0.02 12.68 7.18
C ASN A 73 -1.23 11.85 7.50
N LYS A 74 -1.48 11.66 8.79
CA LYS A 74 -2.62 10.89 9.31
C LYS A 74 -3.98 11.42 8.82
N GLU A 75 -4.16 12.73 8.71
CA GLU A 75 -5.42 13.32 8.27
C GLU A 75 -5.68 13.07 6.78
N GLN A 76 -4.66 13.17 5.93
CA GLN A 76 -4.77 12.84 4.51
C GLN A 76 -5.16 11.37 4.31
N TYR A 77 -4.53 10.46 5.06
CA TYR A 77 -4.90 9.05 5.05
C TYR A 77 -6.34 8.84 5.53
N ARG A 78 -6.73 9.44 6.67
CA ARG A 78 -8.06 9.32 7.24
C ARG A 78 -9.15 9.82 6.29
N ASN A 79 -8.96 10.99 5.71
CA ASN A 79 -9.89 11.59 4.75
C ASN A 79 -10.01 10.73 3.50
N SER A 80 -8.88 10.28 2.96
CA SER A 80 -8.88 9.40 1.80
C SER A 80 -9.60 8.09 2.11
N MET A 81 -9.24 7.42 3.21
CA MET A 81 -9.84 6.14 3.60
C MET A 81 -11.35 6.26 3.82
N ALA A 82 -11.82 7.35 4.44
CA ALA A 82 -13.25 7.63 4.60
C ALA A 82 -13.97 7.72 3.24
N TYR A 83 -13.35 8.34 2.23
CA TYR A 83 -13.88 8.35 0.87
C TYR A 83 -13.96 6.94 0.28
N TYR A 84 -12.92 6.11 0.40
CA TYR A 84 -12.98 4.73 -0.11
C TYR A 84 -14.05 3.92 0.63
N GLN A 85 -14.20 4.08 1.95
CA GLN A 85 -15.23 3.41 2.74
C GLN A 85 -16.66 3.78 2.29
N SER A 86 -16.88 4.98 1.78
CA SER A 86 -18.17 5.38 1.20
C SER A 86 -18.35 4.98 -0.27
N HIS A 87 -17.33 4.39 -0.90
CA HIS A 87 -17.33 3.95 -2.31
C HIS A 87 -16.90 2.47 -2.40
N PRO A 88 -17.78 1.51 -2.08
CA PRO A 88 -17.42 0.09 -1.92
C PRO A 88 -16.76 -0.54 -3.15
N ASP A 89 -17.19 -0.18 -4.36
CA ASP A 89 -16.60 -0.71 -5.60
C ASP A 89 -15.13 -0.30 -5.75
N LEU A 90 -14.82 0.95 -5.41
CA LEU A 90 -13.47 1.49 -5.47
C LEU A 90 -12.60 0.94 -4.34
N LEU A 91 -13.16 0.77 -3.14
CA LEU A 91 -12.46 0.11 -2.03
C LEU A 91 -12.14 -1.34 -2.37
N LYS A 92 -13.08 -2.06 -3.01
CA LYS A 92 -12.87 -3.43 -3.46
C LYS A 92 -11.70 -3.51 -4.44
N GLU A 93 -11.62 -2.61 -5.42
CA GLU A 93 -10.49 -2.55 -6.37
C GLU A 93 -9.14 -2.38 -5.66
N VAL A 94 -9.06 -1.47 -4.69
CA VAL A 94 -7.86 -1.27 -3.87
C VAL A 94 -7.52 -2.53 -3.08
N LEU A 95 -8.50 -3.15 -2.41
CA LEU A 95 -8.27 -4.37 -1.61
C LEU A 95 -7.82 -5.55 -2.48
N ASP A 96 -8.45 -5.74 -3.65
CA ASP A 96 -8.05 -6.77 -4.61
C ASP A 96 -6.61 -6.53 -5.10
N SER A 97 -6.24 -5.26 -5.33
CA SER A 97 -4.88 -4.87 -5.71
C SER A 97 -3.85 -5.08 -4.60
N VAL A 98 -4.20 -4.77 -3.35
CA VAL A 98 -3.37 -5.06 -2.17
C VAL A 98 -3.14 -6.56 -2.06
N LYS A 99 -4.21 -7.36 -2.15
CA LYS A 99 -4.11 -8.82 -2.12
C LYS A 99 -3.18 -9.35 -3.21
N SER A 100 -3.33 -8.89 -4.45
CA SER A 100 -2.46 -9.32 -5.56
C SER A 100 -0.97 -8.99 -5.31
N LYS A 101 -0.69 -7.81 -4.74
CA LYS A 101 0.69 -7.40 -4.39
C LYS A 101 1.28 -8.27 -3.28
N THR A 102 0.46 -8.65 -2.31
CA THR A 102 0.82 -9.57 -1.23
C THR A 102 1.14 -10.96 -1.78
N ASP A 103 0.27 -11.54 -2.61
CA ASP A 103 0.49 -12.83 -3.28
C ASP A 103 1.82 -12.83 -4.07
N THR A 104 2.04 -11.79 -4.87
CA THR A 104 3.30 -11.61 -5.64
C THR A 104 4.53 -11.51 -4.73
N THR A 105 4.39 -10.88 -3.55
CA THR A 105 5.49 -10.71 -2.60
C THR A 105 5.88 -12.03 -1.93
N TYR A 106 4.91 -12.90 -1.60
CA TYR A 106 5.18 -14.23 -1.04
C TYR A 106 5.69 -15.24 -2.07
N GLU A 107 5.32 -15.13 -3.35
CA GLU A 107 5.85 -16.02 -4.39
C GLU A 107 7.33 -15.76 -4.71
N ARG A 108 7.80 -14.52 -4.52
CA ARG A 108 9.19 -14.10 -4.78
C ARG A 108 10.24 -14.90 -3.98
N PRO A 109 10.11 -15.10 -2.64
CA PRO A 109 11.01 -15.96 -1.88
C PRO A 109 10.84 -17.44 -2.24
N LEU A 110 9.62 -17.94 -2.48
CA LEU A 110 9.38 -19.36 -2.81
C LEU A 110 10.07 -19.77 -4.12
N LYS A 111 10.06 -18.90 -5.12
CA LYS A 111 10.76 -19.15 -6.40
C LYS A 111 12.29 -19.15 -6.22
N LYS A 112 12.83 -18.26 -5.38
CA LYS A 112 14.28 -18.19 -5.10
C LYS A 112 14.78 -19.40 -4.31
N VAL A 113 13.98 -19.93 -3.39
CA VAL A 113 14.31 -21.16 -2.64
C VAL A 113 14.36 -22.36 -3.59
N LYS A 114 13.36 -22.54 -4.46
CA LYS A 114 13.34 -23.64 -5.45
C LYS A 114 14.52 -23.63 -6.45
N ILE A 115 14.97 -22.45 -6.86
CA ILE A 115 16.09 -22.33 -7.82
C ILE A 115 17.44 -22.66 -7.15
N LYS A 116 17.53 -22.57 -5.82
CA LYS A 116 18.76 -22.84 -5.07
C LYS A 116 18.95 -24.31 -4.69
N GLU A 117 17.92 -25.14 -4.89
CA GLU A 117 17.91 -26.58 -4.55
C GLU A 117 18.15 -27.50 -5.78
N ILE A 118 18.63 -26.95 -6.90
CA ILE A 118 18.97 -27.70 -8.14
C ILE A 118 20.45 -27.47 -8.49
#